data_AF-V4KUV9-F1
#
_entry.id   AF-V4KUV9-F1
#
_cell.length_a   1.000
_cell.length_b   1.000
_cell.length_c   1.000
_cell.angle_alpha   90.00
_cell.angle_beta   90.00
_cell.angle_gamma   90.00
#
_symmetry.space_group_name_H-M   'P 1'
#
loop_
_entity.id
_entity.type
_entity.pdbx_description
1 polymer ?
#
loop_
_entity_poly.entity_id
_entity_poly.type
_entity_poly.pdbx_seq_one_letter_code
_entity_poly.pdbx_strand_id
1 'polypeptide(L)'
;MFMWMPISQMWTNFLNPENIKGLSPITMVLAMMGNGLMIPRALFIRDLMWFTGSIWATLFYGYGNILCLYVYNCTSKSFFVAATVGLISWLGLALWRDAVAYSHNSPFRSLKELVFGP
;
A
#
# COMPACT_ATOMS: atom_id res chain seq x y z
N MET A 1 3.94 5.20 17.10
CA MET A 1 2.46 5.19 17.23
C MET A 1 1.73 5.22 15.88
N PHE A 2 2.22 5.92 14.84
CA PHE A 2 1.51 6.07 13.55
C PHE A 2 1.36 4.77 12.71
N MET A 3 2.36 3.87 12.73
CA MET A 3 2.34 2.63 11.94
C MET A 3 1.44 1.52 12.53
N TRP A 4 1.16 1.52 13.83
CA TRP A 4 0.42 0.44 14.49
C TRP A 4 -1.10 0.64 14.50
N MET A 5 -1.57 1.87 14.33
CA MET A 5 -2.99 2.21 14.27
C MET A 5 -3.74 1.49 13.12
N PRO A 6 -3.20 1.42 11.89
CA PRO A 6 -3.79 0.60 10.83
C PRO A 6 -3.93 -0.88 11.18
N ILE A 7 -2.97 -1.43 11.94
CA ILE A 7 -2.94 -2.85 12.29
C ILE A 7 -4.01 -3.14 13.33
N SER A 8 -4.12 -2.32 14.36
CA SER A 8 -5.17 -2.49 15.37
C SER A 8 -6.56 -2.32 14.75
N GLN A 9 -6.73 -1.40 13.80
CA GLN A 9 -7.97 -1.22 13.05
C GLN A 9 -8.29 -2.43 12.17
N MET A 10 -7.34 -2.92 11.36
CA MET A 10 -7.51 -4.12 10.55
C MET A 10 -7.83 -5.35 11.40
N TRP A 11 -7.13 -5.52 12.52
CA TRP A 11 -7.34 -6.63 13.45
C TRP A 11 -8.73 -6.58 14.11
N THR A 12 -9.16 -5.40 14.52
CA THR A 12 -10.51 -5.20 15.09
C THR A 12 -11.59 -5.47 14.06
N ASN A 13 -11.38 -5.04 12.82
CA ASN A 13 -12.26 -5.32 11.68
C ASN A 13 -12.34 -6.82 11.41
N PHE A 14 -11.23 -7.53 11.47
CA PHE A 14 -11.18 -8.99 11.34
C PHE A 14 -11.92 -9.71 12.49
N LEU A 15 -11.84 -9.21 13.73
CA LEU A 15 -12.56 -9.81 14.84
C LEU A 15 -14.07 -9.50 14.84
N ASN A 16 -14.48 -8.34 14.30
CA ASN A 16 -15.87 -7.87 14.29
C ASN A 16 -16.37 -7.61 12.86
N PRO A 17 -16.79 -8.66 12.13
CA PRO A 17 -17.15 -8.56 10.72
C PRO A 17 -18.42 -7.73 10.43
N GLU A 18 -19.23 -7.44 11.45
CA GLU A 18 -20.38 -6.55 11.31
C GLU A 18 -19.95 -5.10 11.02
N ASN A 19 -18.81 -4.65 11.55
CA ASN A 19 -18.26 -3.31 11.29
C ASN A 19 -17.72 -3.18 9.85
N ILE A 20 -17.27 -4.28 9.24
CA ILE A 20 -16.75 -4.30 7.87
C ILE A 20 -17.87 -4.17 6.83
N LYS A 21 -19.06 -4.70 7.09
CA LYS A 21 -20.16 -4.67 6.11
C LYS A 21 -20.60 -3.25 5.72
N GLY A 22 -20.37 -2.26 6.60
CA GLY A 22 -20.63 -0.85 6.33
C GLY A 22 -19.48 -0.10 5.62
N LEU A 23 -18.31 -0.72 5.47
CA LEU A 23 -17.15 -0.09 4.84
C LEU A 23 -17.22 -0.21 3.31
N SER A 24 -17.22 0.94 2.63
CA SER A 24 -17.19 0.99 1.17
C SER A 24 -15.85 0.51 0.61
N PRO A 25 -15.83 -0.51 -0.27
CA PRO A 25 -14.61 -0.98 -0.94
C PRO A 25 -13.92 0.13 -1.74
N ILE A 26 -14.69 1.07 -2.29
CA ILE A 26 -14.19 2.20 -3.08
C ILE A 26 -13.41 3.17 -2.19
N THR A 27 -13.89 3.44 -0.97
CA THR A 27 -13.20 4.31 -0.02
C THR A 27 -11.86 3.69 0.41
N MET A 28 -11.80 2.36 0.56
CA MET A 28 -10.55 1.66 0.88
C MET A 28 -9.54 1.73 -0.26
N VAL A 29 -9.99 1.61 -1.52
CA VAL A 29 -9.13 1.80 -2.70
C VAL A 29 -8.64 3.25 -2.79
N LEU A 30 -9.51 4.23 -2.54
CA LEU A 30 -9.11 5.64 -2.54
C LEU A 30 -8.07 5.94 -1.45
N ALA A 31 -8.24 5.39 -0.25
CA ALA A 31 -7.26 5.48 0.82
C ALA A 31 -5.93 4.79 0.45
N MET A 32 -5.99 3.64 -0.22
CA MET A 32 -4.82 2.93 -0.75
C MET A 32 -4.07 3.79 -1.79
N MET A 33 -4.79 4.42 -2.72
CA MET A 33 -4.23 5.31 -3.74
C MET A 33 -3.60 6.56 -3.13
N GLY A 34 -4.26 7.21 -2.15
CA GLY A 34 -3.73 8.38 -1.47
C GLY A 34 -2.38 8.12 -0.80
N ASN A 35 -2.26 7.01 -0.08
CA ASN A 35 -0.98 6.58 0.51
C ASN A 35 0.03 6.13 -0.55
N GLY A 36 -0.44 5.43 -1.60
CA GLY A 36 0.39 4.96 -2.71
C GLY A 36 1.04 6.09 -3.51
N LEU A 37 0.37 7.23 -3.65
CA LEU A 37 0.90 8.43 -4.32
C LEU A 37 2.06 9.07 -3.55
N MET A 38 2.19 8.81 -2.25
CA MET A 38 3.31 9.32 -1.45
C MET A 38 4.58 8.47 -1.59
N ILE A 39 4.47 7.24 -2.11
CA ILE A 39 5.59 6.30 -2.26
C ILE A 39 6.64 6.82 -3.26
N PRO A 40 6.30 7.28 -4.48
CA PRO A 40 7.28 7.85 -5.41
C PRO A 40 8.02 9.07 -4.83
N ARG A 41 7.30 9.94 -4.10
CA ARG A 41 7.89 11.11 -3.45
C ARG A 41 8.89 10.73 -2.36
N ALA A 42 8.59 9.70 -1.57
CA ALA A 42 9.49 9.18 -0.55
C ALA A 42 10.75 8.54 -1.15
N LEU A 43 10.58 7.76 -2.22
CA LEU A 43 11.68 7.13 -2.98
C LEU A 43 12.64 8.20 -3.52
N PHE A 44 12.11 9.23 -4.18
CA PHE A 44 12.92 10.28 -4.79
C PHE A 44 13.73 11.10 -3.78
N ILE A 45 13.19 11.37 -2.59
CA ILE A 45 13.89 12.13 -1.55
C ILE A 45 14.80 11.23 -0.70
N ARG A 46 14.77 9.91 -0.93
CA ARG A 46 15.45 8.88 -0.12
C ARG A 46 15.03 8.90 1.36
N ASP A 47 13.77 9.24 1.62
CA ASP A 47 13.21 9.29 2.98
C ASP A 47 12.63 7.93 3.37
N LEU A 48 13.44 7.14 4.08
CA LEU A 48 13.05 5.82 4.61
C LEU A 48 11.86 5.88 5.55
N MET A 49 11.77 6.90 6.40
CA MET A 49 10.70 7.01 7.38
C MET A 49 9.36 7.24 6.66
N TRP A 50 9.35 8.12 5.67
CA TRP A 50 8.15 8.37 4.87
C TRP A 50 7.79 7.19 3.97
N PHE A 51 8.79 6.52 3.37
CA PHE A 51 8.59 5.36 2.52
C PHE A 51 7.97 4.19 3.29
N THR A 52 8.56 3.85 4.44
CA THR A 52 8.05 2.78 5.29
C THR A 52 6.66 3.11 5.81
N GLY A 53 6.40 4.35 6.24
CA GLY A 53 5.07 4.80 6.66
C GLY A 53 4.01 4.70 5.55
N SER A 54 4.31 5.19 4.34
CA SER A 54 3.39 5.14 3.21
C SER A 54 3.14 3.71 2.73
N ILE A 55 4.17 2.86 2.64
CA ILE A 55 4.00 1.43 2.32
C ILE A 55 3.15 0.74 3.37
N TRP A 56 3.42 1.01 4.65
CA TRP A 56 2.69 0.38 5.74
C TRP A 56 1.21 0.76 5.72
N ALA A 57 0.89 2.02 5.46
CA ALA A 57 -0.49 2.47 5.29
C ALA A 57 -1.14 1.85 4.03
N THR A 58 -0.46 1.84 2.88
CA THR A 58 -0.99 1.23 1.66
C THR A 58 -1.30 -0.26 1.84
N LEU A 59 -0.42 -1.02 2.51
CA LEU A 59 -0.57 -2.46 2.72
C LEU A 59 -1.57 -2.81 3.83
N PHE A 60 -1.45 -2.22 5.02
CA PHE A 60 -2.27 -2.63 6.17
C PHE A 60 -3.58 -1.85 6.27
N TYR A 61 -3.56 -0.53 6.01
CA TYR A 61 -4.77 0.30 6.07
C TYR A 61 -5.62 0.15 4.80
N GLY A 62 -4.98 0.16 3.62
CA GLY A 62 -5.67 0.00 2.34
C GLY A 62 -5.97 -1.46 2.01
N TYR A 63 -4.93 -2.20 1.65
CA TYR A 63 -5.06 -3.57 1.14
C TYR A 63 -5.58 -4.56 2.19
N GLY A 64 -5.15 -4.44 3.45
CA GLY A 64 -5.61 -5.29 4.55
C GLY A 64 -7.13 -5.24 4.77
N ASN A 65 -7.73 -4.04 4.68
CA ASN A 65 -9.18 -3.89 4.77
C ASN A 65 -9.91 -4.46 3.53
N ILE A 66 -9.35 -4.31 2.33
CA ILE A 66 -9.88 -4.92 1.10
C ILE A 66 -9.83 -6.45 1.19
N LEU A 67 -8.75 -7.01 1.75
CA LEU A 67 -8.61 -8.44 2.00
C LEU A 67 -9.67 -8.94 3.00
N CYS A 68 -9.90 -8.21 4.10
CA CYS A 68 -10.96 -8.57 5.05
C CYS A 68 -12.35 -8.54 4.39
N LEU A 69 -12.66 -7.51 3.58
CA LEU A 69 -13.90 -7.43 2.81
C LEU A 69 -14.09 -8.63 1.86
N TYR A 70 -13.00 -9.11 1.25
CA TYR A 70 -13.02 -10.31 0.41
C TYR A 70 -13.25 -11.59 1.23
N VAL A 71 -12.56 -11.76 2.36
CA VAL A 71 -12.73 -12.91 3.27
C VAL A 71 -14.18 -13.02 3.78
N TYR A 72 -14.84 -11.90 4.05
CA TYR A 72 -16.24 -11.85 4.50
C TYR A 72 -17.27 -11.81 3.37
N ASN A 73 -16.89 -12.13 2.12
CA ASN A 73 -17.78 -12.14 0.94
C ASN A 73 -18.55 -10.83 0.69
N CYS A 74 -18.06 -9.70 1.22
CA CYS A 74 -18.67 -8.38 1.05
C CYS A 74 -18.23 -7.69 -0.25
N THR A 75 -17.35 -8.32 -1.03
CA THR A 75 -16.73 -7.73 -2.23
C THR A 75 -16.56 -8.78 -3.33
N SER A 76 -16.81 -8.37 -4.57
CA SER A 76 -16.64 -9.23 -5.74
C SER A 76 -15.18 -9.64 -5.96
N LYS A 77 -14.95 -10.89 -6.35
CA LYS A 77 -13.64 -11.43 -6.70
C LYS A 77 -12.93 -10.59 -7.77
N SER A 78 -13.67 -10.06 -8.74
CA SER A 78 -13.13 -9.19 -9.79
C SER A 78 -12.57 -7.87 -9.23
N PHE A 79 -13.23 -7.30 -8.21
CA PHE A 79 -12.79 -6.06 -7.58
C PHE A 79 -11.52 -6.29 -6.76
N PHE A 80 -11.46 -7.39 -6.01
CA PHE A 80 -10.26 -7.78 -5.26
C PHE A 80 -9.04 -7.94 -6.20
N VAL A 81 -9.21 -8.71 -7.29
CA VAL A 81 -8.13 -8.91 -8.27
C VAL A 81 -7.71 -7.60 -8.93
N ALA A 82 -8.66 -6.74 -9.31
CA ALA A 82 -8.34 -5.42 -9.88
C ALA A 82 -7.55 -4.54 -8.90
N ALA A 83 -7.91 -4.55 -7.61
CA ALA A 83 -7.19 -3.81 -6.58
C ALA A 83 -5.76 -4.36 -6.36
N THR A 84 -5.59 -5.68 -6.33
CA THR A 84 -4.26 -6.31 -6.19
C THR A 84 -3.36 -6.01 -7.39
N VAL A 85 -3.87 -6.16 -8.62
CA VAL A 85 -3.11 -5.87 -9.85
C VAL A 85 -2.78 -4.37 -9.94
N GLY A 86 -3.72 -3.50 -9.59
CA GLY A 86 -3.49 -2.06 -9.52
C GLY A 86 -2.40 -1.68 -8.51
N LEU A 87 -2.41 -2.30 -7.33
CA LEU A 87 -1.39 -2.06 -6.30
C LEU A 87 0.01 -2.52 -6.76
N ILE A 88 0.12 -3.73 -7.30
CA ILE A 88 1.40 -4.28 -7.76
C ILE A 88 1.95 -3.46 -8.93
N SER A 89 1.09 -3.12 -9.91
CA SER A 89 1.51 -2.30 -11.05
C SER A 89 1.94 -0.90 -10.61
N TRP A 90 1.26 -0.28 -9.65
CA TRP A 90 1.63 1.02 -9.10
C TRP A 90 2.99 1.00 -8.39
N LEU A 91 3.24 0.02 -7.52
CA LEU A 91 4.53 -0.14 -6.84
C LEU A 91 5.66 -0.42 -7.84
N GLY A 92 5.42 -1.27 -8.83
CA GLY A 92 6.38 -1.56 -9.89
C GLY A 92 6.73 -0.31 -10.71
N LEU A 93 5.72 0.48 -11.10
CA LEU A 93 5.92 1.74 -11.82
C LEU A 93 6.68 2.78 -10.98
N ALA A 94 6.37 2.89 -9.68
CA ALA A 94 7.07 3.81 -8.78
C ALA A 94 8.57 3.47 -8.69
N LEU A 95 8.92 2.18 -8.54
CA LEU A 95 10.30 1.72 -8.50
C LEU A 95 11.02 1.87 -9.84
N TRP A 96 10.33 1.59 -10.94
CA TRP A 96 10.91 1.75 -12.28
C TRP A 96 11.21 3.22 -12.60
N ARG A 97 10.28 4.12 -12.29
CA ARG A 97 10.46 5.57 -12.53
C ARG A 97 11.60 6.15 -11.72
N ASP A 98 11.76 5.70 -10.47
CA ASP A 98 12.89 6.08 -9.63
C ASP A 98 14.23 5.59 -10.22
N ALA A 99 14.29 4.33 -10.66
CA ALA A 99 15.48 3.77 -11.29
C ALA A 99 15.90 4.51 -12.57
N VAL A 100 14.93 4.93 -13.39
CA VAL A 100 15.18 5.76 -14.58
C VAL A 100 15.69 7.15 -14.20
N ALA A 101 15.13 7.77 -13.17
CA ALA A 101 15.54 9.10 -12.73
C ALA A 101 17.00 9.15 -12.24
N TYR A 102 17.46 8.09 -11.58
CA TYR A 102 18.83 7.96 -11.10
C TYR A 102 19.76 7.17 -12.03
N SER A 103 19.28 6.76 -13.21
CA SER A 103 20.03 5.95 -14.20
C SER A 103 20.61 4.64 -13.64
N HIS A 104 19.91 3.99 -12.71
CA HIS A 104 20.32 2.70 -12.18
C HIS A 104 19.99 1.56 -13.13
N ASN A 105 20.91 0.61 -13.29
CA ASN A 105 20.71 -0.61 -14.11
C ASN A 105 19.58 -1.54 -13.58
N SER A 106 19.05 -1.31 -12.37
CA SER A 106 17.93 -2.11 -11.84
C SER A 106 17.09 -1.37 -10.80
N PRO A 107 15.76 -1.62 -10.75
CA PRO A 107 14.85 -1.04 -9.75
C PRO A 107 15.13 -1.51 -8.31
N PHE A 108 15.78 -2.66 -8.15
CA PHE A 108 16.20 -3.16 -6.84
C PHE A 108 17.38 -2.38 -6.24
N ARG A 109 18.19 -1.71 -7.08
CA ARG A 109 19.31 -0.90 -6.60
C ARG A 109 18.82 0.40 -5.97
N SER A 110 17.75 1.00 -6.51
CA SER A 110 17.04 2.10 -5.85
C SER A 110 16.54 1.70 -4.46
N LEU A 111 15.94 0.52 -4.31
CA LEU A 111 15.48 0.04 -3.00
C LEU A 111 16.64 -0.20 -2.04
N LYS A 112 17.76 -0.72 -2.54
CA LYS A 112 18.96 -0.99 -1.75
C LYS A 112 19.61 0.31 -1.25
N GLU A 113 19.76 1.31 -2.11
CA GLU A 113 20.30 2.62 -1.73
C GLU A 113 19.36 3.38 -0.78
N LEU A 114 18.05 3.17 -0.89
CA LEU A 114 17.09 3.69 0.08
C LEU A 114 17.33 3.09 1.48
N VAL A 115 17.53 1.78 1.60
CA VAL A 115 17.65 1.08 2.89
C VAL A 115 19.05 1.17 3.51
N PHE A 116 20.10 1.11 2.69
CA PHE A 116 21.48 1.00 3.16
C PHE A 116 22.30 2.28 2.96
N GLY A 117 21.72 3.31 2.33
CA GLY A 117 22.45 4.50 1.90
C GLY A 117 23.27 4.26 0.63
N PRO A 118 23.91 5.31 0.08
CA PRO A 118 24.80 5.23 -1.09
C PRO A 118 26.07 4.40 -0.81
#